data_AF-A0AA52EHU5-F1
#
_entry.id   AF-A0AA52EHU5-F1
#
_cell.length_a   1.000
_cell.length_b   1.000
_cell.length_c   1.000
_cell.angle_alpha   90.00
_cell.angle_beta   90.00
_cell.angle_gamma   90.00
#
_symmetry.space_group_name_H-M   'P 1'
#
loop_
_entity.id
_entity.type
_entity.pdbx_description
1 polymer ?
#
loop_
_entity_poly.entity_id
_entity_poly.type
_entity_poly.pdbx_seq_one_letter_code
_entity_poly.pdbx_strand_id
1 'polypeptide(L)'
;MRQKFEALFARFICALPKGLIRLMVGPAVTVNGKTLDPYVQFILEISPPQFGDQLTPEHLRFDIEQSGPMLAPKPDRSIETTELIIQGGGHDVPALFIAPKKLIDRVTPVLVYFHGGGHVAGSPKSHHGICSKIASYAKCKVISIDYRMAPEHVFPAGIEDCIAAYDYVVDHAENFRIDARKIIIGGDSAGGNIAAILAQQLKDHDQPPCLQMLWVPWVDLAHFHPSISTFGKGYLLDETLIQWFIDLYIPADVDKKDPRISPLYGVVEGVCPAIISTAAFDPLRDEGMAYASKLAEAGVSVDATCYEGLPHPMLNLSGHVKSAKAAFEQSLDKMVNFLEKTP
;
A
#
# COMPACT_ATOMS: atom_id res chain seq x y z
N MET A 1 25.06 -1.81 9.75
CA MET A 1 25.36 -0.95 10.93
C MET A 1 24.97 0.50 10.67
N ARG A 2 25.33 1.06 9.51
CA ARG A 2 24.94 2.41 9.03
C ARG A 2 23.42 2.66 8.98
N GLN A 3 22.64 1.83 8.29
CA GLN A 3 21.16 1.97 8.21
C GLN A 3 20.46 1.95 9.59
N LYS A 4 20.89 1.07 10.51
CA LYS A 4 20.35 1.03 11.89
C LYS A 4 20.66 2.30 12.67
N PHE A 5 21.84 2.89 12.46
CA PHE A 5 22.23 4.15 13.08
C PHE A 5 21.45 5.33 12.47
N GLU A 6 21.30 5.37 11.14
CA GLU A 6 20.51 6.37 10.42
C GLU A 6 19.05 6.36 10.86
N ALA A 7 18.44 5.20 11.10
CA ALA A 7 17.07 5.14 11.61
C ALA A 7 16.91 5.49 13.09
N LEU A 8 17.88 5.13 13.94
CA LEU A 8 17.88 5.55 15.34
C LEU A 8 18.02 7.08 15.42
N PHE A 9 18.84 7.65 14.55
CA PHE A 9 19.04 9.08 14.39
C PHE A 9 17.80 9.78 13.84
N ALA A 10 17.19 9.26 12.77
CA ALA A 10 15.94 9.76 12.21
C ALA A 10 14.80 9.73 13.24
N ARG A 11 14.73 8.69 14.09
CA ARG A 11 13.78 8.61 15.22
C ARG A 11 13.95 9.73 16.22
N PHE A 12 15.19 9.99 16.64
CA PHE A 12 15.48 11.07 17.58
C PHE A 12 15.09 12.44 16.99
N ILE A 13 15.37 12.64 15.71
CA ILE A 13 15.09 13.90 15.02
C ILE A 13 13.59 14.09 14.77
N CYS A 14 12.86 13.04 14.41
CA CYS A 14 11.40 13.10 14.26
C CYS A 14 10.67 13.39 15.59
N ALA A 15 11.34 13.24 16.74
CA ALA A 15 10.82 13.64 18.03
C ALA A 15 11.01 15.14 18.33
N LEU A 16 11.92 15.85 17.64
CA LEU A 16 12.19 17.26 17.85
C LEU A 16 11.00 18.16 17.45
N PRO A 17 10.83 19.35 18.04
CA PRO A 17 9.80 20.30 17.64
C PRO A 17 9.96 20.79 16.19
N LYS A 18 8.85 21.02 15.48
CA LYS A 18 8.83 21.48 14.07
C LYS A 18 9.71 22.70 13.80
N GLY A 19 9.77 23.65 14.73
CA GLY A 19 10.60 24.85 14.59
C GLY A 19 12.10 24.56 14.51
N LEU A 20 12.57 23.57 15.27
CA LEU A 20 13.98 23.17 15.28
C LEU A 20 14.35 22.41 13.99
N ILE A 21 13.45 21.57 13.50
CA ILE A 21 13.63 20.85 12.23
C ILE A 21 13.72 21.82 11.06
N ARG A 22 12.83 22.82 11.01
CA ARG A 22 12.87 23.88 9.99
C ARG A 22 14.18 24.66 9.98
N LEU A 23 14.81 24.84 11.15
CA LEU A 23 16.12 25.48 11.23
C LEU A 23 17.23 24.60 10.63
N MET A 24 17.11 23.27 10.73
CA MET A 24 18.11 22.32 10.22
C MET A 24 18.00 22.09 8.71
N VAL A 25 16.79 22.01 8.15
CA VAL A 25 16.54 21.71 6.72
C VAL A 25 16.50 22.95 5.82
N GLY A 26 16.63 24.15 6.39
CA GLY A 26 16.56 25.39 5.63
C GLY A 26 15.16 25.72 5.07
N PRO A 27 15.08 26.44 3.93
CA PRO A 27 13.81 26.88 3.35
C PRO A 27 12.86 25.73 3.03
N ALA A 28 11.56 25.96 3.23
CA ALA A 28 10.55 24.95 2.95
C ALA A 28 10.47 24.65 1.45
N VAL A 29 10.63 23.39 1.07
CA VAL A 29 10.45 22.93 -0.31
C VAL A 29 8.97 23.06 -0.68
N THR A 30 8.68 23.91 -1.67
CA THR A 30 7.32 24.14 -2.19
C THR A 30 7.30 23.95 -3.69
N VAL A 31 6.42 23.07 -4.18
CA VAL A 31 6.25 22.76 -5.61
C VAL A 31 4.76 22.85 -5.92
N ASN A 32 4.39 23.62 -6.94
CA ASN A 32 3.00 23.83 -7.37
C ASN A 32 2.04 24.22 -6.21
N GLY A 33 2.51 25.05 -5.27
CA GLY A 33 1.72 25.50 -4.13
C GLY A 33 1.56 24.47 -3.00
N LYS A 34 2.19 23.30 -3.11
CA LYS A 34 2.24 22.26 -2.08
C LYS A 34 3.56 22.35 -1.34
N THR A 35 3.55 22.25 -0.01
CA THR A 35 4.76 22.35 0.81
C THR A 35 5.09 21.01 1.44
N LEU A 36 6.35 20.57 1.29
CA LEU A 36 6.83 19.30 1.84
C LEU A 36 6.84 19.35 3.37
N ASP A 37 6.48 18.24 4.02
CA ASP A 37 6.59 18.15 5.47
C ASP A 37 8.07 18.29 5.88
N PRO A 38 8.41 19.14 6.86
CA PRO A 38 9.81 19.42 7.21
C PRO A 38 10.56 18.19 7.73
N TYR A 39 9.87 17.20 8.32
CA TYR A 39 10.51 15.95 8.71
C TYR A 39 10.80 15.06 7.50
N VAL A 40 9.93 15.09 6.49
CA VAL A 40 10.19 14.40 5.21
C VAL A 40 11.36 15.06 4.49
N GLN A 41 11.38 16.40 4.42
CA GLN A 41 12.51 17.15 3.85
C GLN A 41 13.83 16.77 4.54
N PHE A 42 13.83 16.68 5.88
CA PHE A 42 15.00 16.25 6.63
C PHE A 42 15.46 14.84 6.23
N ILE A 43 14.53 13.88 6.13
CA ILE A 43 14.84 12.50 5.73
C ILE A 43 15.47 12.47 4.34
N LEU A 44 14.95 13.25 3.39
CA LEU A 44 15.50 13.34 2.03
C LEU A 44 16.91 13.94 2.00
N GLU A 45 17.24 14.88 2.90
CA GLU A 45 18.57 15.48 2.96
C GLU A 45 19.63 14.52 3.54
N ILE A 46 19.28 13.75 4.57
CA ILE A 46 20.24 12.82 5.21
C ILE A 46 20.35 11.47 4.51
N SER A 47 19.32 11.09 3.75
CA SER A 47 19.22 9.83 3.03
C SER A 47 18.59 10.08 1.66
N PRO A 48 19.29 10.79 0.76
CA PRO A 48 18.76 11.07 -0.56
C PRO A 48 18.54 9.75 -1.32
N PRO A 49 17.44 9.63 -2.09
CA PRO A 49 17.23 8.46 -2.92
C PRO A 49 18.40 8.28 -3.89
N GLN A 50 18.93 7.05 -3.95
CA GLN A 50 20.03 6.68 -4.84
C GLN A 50 19.51 5.61 -5.80
N PHE A 51 19.08 6.03 -6.99
CA PHE A 51 18.71 5.12 -8.06
C PHE A 51 19.75 5.27 -9.18
N GLY A 52 20.47 4.19 -9.49
CA GLY A 52 21.61 4.20 -10.44
C GLY A 52 22.01 2.79 -10.87
N ASP A 53 23.19 2.65 -11.48
CA ASP A 53 23.73 1.45 -12.17
C ASP A 53 23.78 0.13 -11.35
N GLN A 54 23.39 0.16 -10.07
CA GLN A 54 23.34 -1.00 -9.16
C GLN A 54 21.92 -1.47 -8.83
N LEU A 55 20.90 -0.93 -9.52
CA LEU A 55 19.50 -1.33 -9.30
C LEU A 55 19.27 -2.75 -9.81
N THR A 56 19.23 -3.72 -8.90
CA THR A 56 18.83 -5.11 -9.16
C THR A 56 17.66 -5.51 -8.27
N PRO A 57 16.84 -6.51 -8.67
CA PRO A 57 15.76 -7.03 -7.82
C PRO A 57 16.26 -7.45 -6.44
N GLU A 58 17.42 -8.08 -6.34
CA GLU A 58 17.99 -8.57 -5.08
C GLU A 58 18.34 -7.43 -4.13
N HIS A 59 18.99 -6.37 -4.63
CA HIS A 59 19.32 -5.21 -3.81
C HIS A 59 18.06 -4.48 -3.33
N LEU A 60 17.10 -4.26 -4.22
CA LEU A 60 15.85 -3.60 -3.85
C LEU A 60 15.05 -4.41 -2.82
N ARG A 61 14.94 -5.73 -3.02
CA ARG A 61 14.30 -6.64 -2.06
C ARG A 61 14.98 -6.57 -0.70
N PHE A 62 16.32 -6.63 -0.67
CA PHE A 62 17.08 -6.50 0.56
C PHE A 62 16.79 -5.16 1.27
N ASP A 63 16.84 -4.05 0.54
CA ASP A 63 16.63 -2.72 1.10
C ASP A 63 15.20 -2.53 1.64
N ILE A 64 14.17 -2.99 0.92
CA ILE A 64 12.78 -2.94 1.38
C ILE A 64 12.58 -3.85 2.61
N GLU A 65 13.15 -5.05 2.62
CA GLU A 65 13.09 -5.97 3.76
C GLU A 65 13.73 -5.42 5.03
N GLN A 66 14.83 -4.67 4.91
CA GLN A 66 15.50 -4.06 6.06
C GLN A 66 14.83 -2.74 6.49
N SER A 67 14.46 -1.89 5.53
CA SER A 67 13.97 -0.53 5.80
C SER A 67 12.49 -0.50 6.19
N GLY A 68 11.66 -1.38 5.63
CA GLY A 68 10.22 -1.45 5.91
C GLY A 68 9.91 -1.55 7.41
N PRO A 69 10.40 -2.57 8.13
CA PRO A 69 10.18 -2.73 9.58
C PRO A 69 10.82 -1.62 10.42
N MET A 70 11.78 -0.90 9.86
CA MET A 70 12.52 0.17 10.53
C MET A 70 11.77 1.49 10.48
N LEU A 71 11.15 1.81 9.34
CA LEU A 71 10.39 3.03 9.10
C LEU A 71 8.94 2.91 9.58
N ALA A 72 8.29 1.77 9.30
CA ALA A 72 6.88 1.54 9.62
C ALA A 72 6.57 1.60 11.12
N PRO A 73 5.28 1.78 11.49
CA PRO A 73 4.83 1.61 12.88
C PRO A 73 5.33 0.31 13.49
N LYS A 74 5.74 0.36 14.77
CA LYS A 74 6.11 -0.86 15.47
C LYS A 74 4.83 -1.65 15.84
N PRO A 75 4.83 -2.98 15.64
CA PRO A 75 3.73 -3.82 16.09
C PRO A 75 3.44 -3.65 17.58
N ASP A 76 2.17 -3.59 17.94
CA ASP A 76 1.71 -3.57 19.33
C ASP A 76 1.87 -4.98 19.95
N ARG A 77 2.20 -5.07 21.24
CA ARG A 77 2.32 -6.35 21.98
C ARG A 77 1.01 -7.17 22.03
N SER A 78 -0.12 -6.50 21.78
CA SER A 78 -1.45 -7.09 21.68
C SER A 78 -1.70 -7.80 20.35
N ILE A 79 -0.81 -7.67 19.36
CA ILE A 79 -0.89 -8.39 18.09
C ILE A 79 -0.31 -9.80 18.25
N GLU A 80 -0.98 -10.75 17.62
CA GLU A 80 -0.51 -12.09 17.33
C GLU A 80 -0.34 -12.26 15.82
N THR A 81 0.64 -13.04 15.42
CA THR A 81 0.93 -13.31 14.01
C THR A 81 1.22 -14.79 13.85
N THR A 82 0.52 -15.40 12.91
CA THR A 82 0.65 -16.82 12.57
C THR A 82 0.91 -16.94 11.08
N GLU A 83 1.85 -17.80 10.71
CA GLU A 83 2.07 -18.15 9.30
C GLU A 83 0.87 -18.95 8.79
N LEU A 84 0.45 -18.62 7.57
CA LEU A 84 -0.64 -19.27 6.87
C LEU A 84 -0.14 -19.69 5.50
N ILE A 85 -0.54 -20.88 5.05
CA ILE A 85 -0.40 -21.29 3.66
C ILE A 85 -1.80 -21.32 3.06
N ILE A 86 -2.01 -20.51 2.03
CA ILE A 86 -3.23 -20.46 1.25
C ILE A 86 -3.11 -21.52 0.16
N GLN A 87 -4.08 -22.43 0.14
CA GLN A 87 -4.15 -23.51 -0.84
C GLN A 87 -5.18 -23.15 -1.90
N GLY A 88 -4.78 -23.11 -3.17
CA GLY A 88 -5.67 -22.74 -4.27
C GLY A 88 -4.87 -22.26 -5.49
N GLY A 89 -5.45 -22.29 -6.69
CA GLY A 89 -4.76 -21.75 -7.87
C GLY A 89 -3.53 -22.56 -8.33
N GLY A 90 -3.45 -23.85 -7.98
CA GLY A 90 -2.42 -24.77 -8.48
C GLY A 90 -1.07 -24.73 -7.77
N HIS A 91 -0.90 -23.91 -6.74
CA HIS A 91 0.29 -23.87 -5.87
C HIS A 91 -0.05 -23.27 -4.50
N ASP A 92 0.91 -23.34 -3.57
CA ASP A 92 0.77 -22.78 -2.22
C ASP A 92 1.21 -21.31 -2.20
N VAL A 93 0.37 -20.43 -1.64
CA VAL A 93 0.67 -19.00 -1.46
C VAL A 93 0.88 -18.71 0.04
N PRO A 94 2.10 -18.34 0.48
CA PRO A 94 2.33 -17.98 1.87
C PRO A 94 1.59 -16.69 2.25
N ALA A 95 1.23 -16.57 3.52
CA ALA A 95 0.61 -15.40 4.08
C ALA A 95 0.89 -15.27 5.58
N LEU A 96 0.67 -14.08 6.13
CA LEU A 96 0.61 -13.86 7.57
C LEU A 96 -0.81 -13.54 8.00
N PHE A 97 -1.34 -14.34 8.92
CA PHE A 97 -2.56 -14.04 9.67
C PHE A 97 -2.20 -13.18 10.89
N ILE A 98 -2.66 -11.93 10.90
CA ILE A 98 -2.32 -10.92 11.89
C ILE A 98 -3.60 -10.46 12.58
N ALA A 99 -3.69 -10.64 13.90
CA ALA A 99 -4.89 -10.31 14.65
C ALA A 99 -4.56 -9.75 16.05
N PRO A 100 -5.36 -8.83 16.61
CA PRO A 100 -5.30 -8.55 18.03
C PRO A 100 -5.69 -9.80 18.82
N LYS A 101 -4.88 -10.19 19.82
CA LYS A 101 -5.07 -11.40 20.64
C LYS A 101 -6.50 -11.58 21.17
N LYS A 102 -7.14 -10.47 21.55
CA LYS A 102 -8.52 -10.45 22.08
C LYS A 102 -9.61 -10.73 21.04
N LEU A 103 -9.26 -10.74 19.75
CA LEU A 103 -10.18 -10.90 18.62
C LEU A 103 -9.99 -12.23 17.88
N ILE A 104 -9.00 -13.07 18.24
CA ILE A 104 -8.71 -14.35 17.57
C ILE A 104 -9.98 -15.22 17.52
N ASP A 105 -10.61 -15.44 18.68
CA ASP A 105 -11.81 -16.28 18.79
C ASP A 105 -13.12 -15.56 18.47
N ARG A 106 -13.08 -14.28 18.09
CA ARG A 106 -14.28 -13.47 17.81
C ARG A 106 -14.53 -13.37 16.32
N VAL A 107 -15.79 -13.40 15.90
CA VAL A 107 -16.16 -13.07 14.52
C VAL A 107 -15.93 -11.57 14.30
N THR A 108 -15.06 -11.21 13.37
CA THR A 108 -14.70 -9.80 13.06
C THR A 108 -14.54 -9.59 11.56
N PRO A 109 -14.54 -8.34 11.08
CA PRO A 109 -14.06 -8.02 9.74
C PRO A 109 -12.62 -8.50 9.52
N VAL A 110 -12.26 -8.66 8.25
CA VAL A 110 -10.89 -8.94 7.81
C VAL A 110 -10.47 -7.98 6.70
N LEU A 111 -9.20 -7.61 6.67
CA LEU A 111 -8.55 -7.00 5.51
C LEU A 111 -7.60 -8.02 4.89
N VAL A 112 -7.83 -8.37 3.62
CA VAL A 112 -6.84 -9.06 2.78
C VAL A 112 -5.90 -8.00 2.23
N TYR A 113 -4.65 -8.01 2.69
CA TYR A 113 -3.65 -6.97 2.44
C TYR A 113 -2.61 -7.43 1.41
N PHE A 114 -2.41 -6.61 0.39
CA PHE A 114 -1.38 -6.78 -0.63
C PHE A 114 -0.31 -5.71 -0.41
N HIS A 115 0.95 -6.10 -0.31
CA HIS A 115 2.02 -5.17 -0.01
C HIS A 115 2.46 -4.35 -1.24
N GLY A 116 3.07 -3.18 -1.02
CA GLY A 116 3.74 -2.44 -2.07
C GLY A 116 5.11 -3.01 -2.44
N GLY A 117 5.75 -2.39 -3.43
CA GLY A 117 7.08 -2.75 -3.92
C GLY A 117 7.17 -3.03 -5.42
N GLY A 118 6.29 -2.40 -6.20
CA GLY A 118 6.38 -2.37 -7.67
C GLY A 118 6.24 -3.74 -8.35
N HIS A 119 5.54 -4.69 -7.73
CA HIS A 119 5.42 -6.08 -8.17
C HIS A 119 6.74 -6.87 -8.24
N VAL A 120 7.83 -6.32 -7.69
CA VAL A 120 9.19 -6.90 -7.74
C VAL A 120 9.77 -7.16 -6.35
N ALA A 121 9.34 -6.39 -5.35
CA ALA A 121 9.86 -6.45 -4.00
C ALA A 121 8.76 -6.23 -2.94
N GLY A 122 9.13 -6.37 -1.67
CA GLY A 122 8.19 -6.37 -0.56
C GLY A 122 7.88 -7.80 -0.10
N SER A 123 7.16 -7.89 1.02
CA SER A 123 6.68 -9.13 1.62
C SER A 123 5.74 -8.80 2.78
N PRO A 124 5.01 -9.78 3.34
CA PRO A 124 4.31 -9.61 4.61
C PRO A 124 5.22 -9.15 5.77
N LYS A 125 6.52 -9.47 5.74
CA LYS A 125 7.47 -9.04 6.78
C LYS A 125 7.83 -7.58 6.66
N SER A 126 8.13 -7.08 5.47
CA SER A 126 8.44 -5.65 5.25
C SER A 126 7.25 -4.74 5.59
N HIS A 127 6.01 -5.26 5.46
CA HIS A 127 4.77 -4.55 5.74
C HIS A 127 4.09 -4.96 7.06
N HIS A 128 4.75 -5.80 7.88
CA HIS A 128 4.17 -6.33 9.13
C HIS A 128 3.75 -5.23 10.11
N GLY A 129 4.55 -4.16 10.21
CA GLY A 129 4.26 -3.01 11.06
C GLY A 129 3.01 -2.24 10.65
N ILE A 130 2.80 -2.09 9.34
CA ILE A 130 1.60 -1.46 8.76
C ILE A 130 0.39 -2.34 9.06
N CYS A 131 0.44 -3.62 8.70
CA CYS A 131 -0.66 -4.57 8.95
C CYS A 131 -1.02 -4.69 10.44
N SER A 132 -0.02 -4.72 11.32
CA SER A 132 -0.21 -4.72 12.78
C SER A 132 -0.92 -3.46 13.28
N LYS A 133 -0.58 -2.30 12.69
CA LYS A 133 -1.24 -1.03 13.01
C LYS A 133 -2.70 -1.04 12.54
N ILE A 134 -2.97 -1.52 11.33
CA ILE A 134 -4.35 -1.69 10.82
C ILE A 134 -5.16 -2.57 11.77
N ALA A 135 -4.67 -3.78 12.05
CA ALA A 135 -5.35 -4.77 12.88
C ALA A 135 -5.67 -4.22 14.29
N SER A 136 -4.68 -3.59 14.93
CA SER A 136 -4.85 -3.02 16.28
C SER A 136 -5.75 -1.78 16.31
N TYR A 137 -5.68 -0.91 15.29
CA TYR A 137 -6.43 0.34 15.25
C TYR A 137 -7.89 0.11 14.88
N ALA A 138 -8.13 -0.58 13.76
CA ALA A 138 -9.46 -0.81 13.21
C ALA A 138 -10.19 -2.01 13.83
N LYS A 139 -9.56 -2.74 14.76
CA LYS A 139 -10.14 -3.90 15.45
C LYS A 139 -10.64 -4.99 14.47
N CYS A 140 -9.89 -5.19 13.40
CA CYS A 140 -10.10 -6.25 12.43
C CYS A 140 -8.92 -7.22 12.40
N LYS A 141 -9.12 -8.35 11.71
CA LYS A 141 -8.04 -9.26 11.32
C LYS A 141 -7.40 -8.76 10.02
N VAL A 142 -6.14 -9.10 9.80
CA VAL A 142 -5.44 -8.82 8.53
C VAL A 142 -4.80 -10.11 8.04
N ILE A 143 -4.98 -10.44 6.77
CA ILE A 143 -4.29 -11.54 6.09
C ILE A 143 -3.39 -10.90 5.04
N SER A 144 -2.09 -10.85 5.32
CA SER A 144 -1.10 -10.24 4.43
C SER A 144 -0.52 -11.29 3.50
N ILE A 145 -0.70 -11.12 2.20
CA ILE A 145 -0.39 -12.11 1.17
C ILE A 145 1.06 -11.98 0.69
N ASP A 146 1.76 -13.10 0.55
CA ASP A 146 3.12 -13.20 -0.01
C ASP A 146 3.02 -13.70 -1.46
N TYR A 147 2.50 -12.84 -2.34
CA TYR A 147 2.23 -13.20 -3.74
C TYR A 147 3.52 -13.24 -4.57
N ARG A 148 3.52 -14.03 -5.64
CA ARG A 148 4.64 -14.15 -6.57
C ARG A 148 4.95 -12.82 -7.27
N MET A 149 6.23 -12.53 -7.45
CA MET A 149 6.73 -11.25 -7.97
C MET A 149 7.67 -11.43 -9.16
N ALA A 150 7.76 -10.37 -9.95
CA ALA A 150 8.71 -10.26 -11.06
C ALA A 150 10.16 -10.08 -10.54
N PRO A 151 11.18 -10.42 -11.34
CA PRO A 151 11.10 -10.96 -12.71
C PRO A 151 10.83 -12.47 -12.81
N GLU A 152 10.90 -13.23 -11.72
CA GLU A 152 10.73 -14.68 -11.74
C GLU A 152 9.30 -15.07 -12.13
N HIS A 153 8.33 -14.25 -11.70
CA HIS A 153 6.92 -14.42 -11.97
C HIS A 153 6.31 -13.10 -12.43
N VAL A 154 6.39 -12.85 -13.74
CA VAL A 154 5.81 -11.68 -14.41
C VAL A 154 4.27 -11.74 -14.43
N PHE A 155 3.62 -10.64 -14.83
CA PHE A 155 2.17 -10.61 -15.03
C PHE A 155 1.67 -11.82 -15.85
N PRO A 156 0.58 -12.51 -15.45
CA PRO A 156 -0.36 -12.18 -14.36
C PRO A 156 -0.13 -12.91 -13.02
N ALA A 157 1.02 -13.55 -12.79
CA ALA A 157 1.21 -14.52 -11.71
C ALA A 157 0.79 -14.03 -10.31
N GLY A 158 1.29 -12.86 -9.88
CA GLY A 158 0.93 -12.32 -8.56
C GLY A 158 -0.56 -11.96 -8.41
N ILE A 159 -1.23 -11.55 -9.50
CA ILE A 159 -2.67 -11.26 -9.49
C ILE A 159 -3.47 -12.54 -9.27
N GLU A 160 -3.09 -13.63 -9.93
CA GLU A 160 -3.72 -14.94 -9.77
C GLU A 160 -3.60 -15.45 -8.33
N ASP A 161 -2.44 -15.26 -7.69
CA ASP A 161 -2.22 -15.62 -6.28
C ASP A 161 -3.15 -14.84 -5.36
N CYS A 162 -3.33 -13.55 -5.62
CA CYS A 162 -4.20 -12.69 -4.82
C CYS A 162 -5.69 -13.03 -5.00
N ILE A 163 -6.13 -13.41 -6.20
CA ILE A 163 -7.49 -13.91 -6.43
C ILE A 163 -7.70 -15.22 -5.67
N ALA A 164 -6.78 -16.18 -5.81
CA ALA A 164 -6.85 -17.45 -5.09
C ALA A 164 -6.84 -17.26 -3.56
N ALA A 165 -6.07 -16.29 -3.07
CA ALA A 165 -6.06 -15.91 -1.66
C ALA A 165 -7.38 -15.34 -1.19
N TYR A 166 -8.03 -14.50 -2.00
CA TYR A 166 -9.35 -13.97 -1.67
C TYR A 166 -10.39 -15.09 -1.57
N ASP A 167 -10.45 -15.96 -2.58
CA ASP A 167 -11.40 -17.08 -2.61
C ASP A 167 -11.18 -18.02 -1.42
N TYR A 168 -9.92 -18.35 -1.10
CA TYR A 168 -9.58 -19.14 0.08
C TYR A 168 -10.08 -18.50 1.39
N VAL A 169 -9.96 -17.18 1.53
CA VAL A 169 -10.44 -16.45 2.72
C VAL A 169 -11.96 -16.50 2.82
N VAL A 170 -12.68 -16.39 1.69
CA VAL A 170 -14.14 -16.56 1.64
C VAL A 170 -14.53 -17.96 2.09
N ASP A 171 -13.93 -18.99 1.48
CA ASP A 171 -14.25 -20.40 1.74
C ASP A 171 -13.95 -20.83 3.18
N HIS A 172 -12.95 -20.21 3.81
CA HIS A 172 -12.50 -20.52 5.17
C HIS A 172 -12.89 -19.45 6.20
N ALA A 173 -13.82 -18.54 5.87
CA ALA A 173 -14.19 -17.43 6.74
C ALA A 173 -14.60 -17.90 8.14
N GLU A 174 -15.38 -18.99 8.25
CA GLU A 174 -15.79 -19.56 9.54
C GLU A 174 -14.59 -20.03 10.38
N ASN A 175 -13.61 -20.70 9.74
CA ASN A 175 -12.41 -21.22 10.39
C ASN A 175 -11.56 -20.09 10.98
N PHE A 176 -11.48 -18.96 10.27
CA PHE A 176 -10.74 -17.77 10.72
C PHE A 176 -11.56 -16.83 11.61
N ARG A 177 -12.81 -17.18 11.96
CA ARG A 177 -13.74 -16.30 12.67
C ARG A 177 -13.87 -14.95 11.96
N ILE A 178 -14.12 -14.97 10.66
CA ILE A 178 -14.30 -13.79 9.81
C ILE A 178 -15.79 -13.61 9.52
N ASP A 179 -16.28 -12.37 9.59
CA ASP A 179 -17.60 -12.04 9.03
C ASP A 179 -17.47 -11.99 7.50
N ALA A 180 -18.02 -12.98 6.80
CA ALA A 180 -17.92 -13.11 5.35
C ALA A 180 -18.52 -11.91 4.58
N ARG A 181 -19.40 -11.13 5.22
CA ARG A 181 -19.98 -9.90 4.63
C ARG A 181 -19.06 -8.69 4.79
N LYS A 182 -17.97 -8.82 5.55
CA LYS A 182 -17.04 -7.73 5.91
C LYS A 182 -15.59 -8.10 5.58
N ILE A 183 -15.39 -8.65 4.38
CA ILE A 183 -14.08 -8.89 3.79
C ILE A 183 -13.67 -7.66 2.98
N ILE A 184 -12.60 -7.00 3.41
CA ILE A 184 -12.03 -5.81 2.78
C ILE A 184 -10.81 -6.27 2.00
N ILE A 185 -10.55 -5.64 0.85
CA ILE A 185 -9.27 -5.77 0.15
C ILE A 185 -8.52 -4.44 0.20
N GLY A 186 -7.20 -4.48 0.25
CA GLY A 186 -6.44 -3.25 0.25
C GLY A 186 -4.94 -3.45 0.16
N GLY A 187 -4.24 -2.35 -0.07
CA GLY A 187 -2.81 -2.36 -0.23
C GLY A 187 -2.26 -0.99 -0.59
N ASP A 188 -0.94 -0.89 -0.55
CA ASP A 188 -0.22 0.32 -0.89
C ASP A 188 0.52 0.18 -2.23
N SER A 189 0.59 1.24 -3.04
CA SER A 189 1.37 1.24 -4.29
C SER A 189 0.94 0.12 -5.24
N ALA A 190 1.84 -0.82 -5.58
CA ALA A 190 1.52 -2.05 -6.30
C ALA A 190 0.48 -2.95 -5.59
N GLY A 191 0.45 -2.98 -4.25
CA GLY A 191 -0.63 -3.64 -3.52
C GLY A 191 -1.99 -2.94 -3.70
N GLY A 192 -1.96 -1.61 -3.85
CA GLY A 192 -3.14 -0.82 -4.23
C GLY A 192 -3.60 -1.10 -5.66
N ASN A 193 -2.66 -1.34 -6.58
CA ASN A 193 -2.95 -1.84 -7.94
C ASN A 193 -3.73 -3.16 -7.87
N ILE A 194 -3.20 -4.14 -7.13
CA ILE A 194 -3.80 -5.47 -6.94
C ILE A 194 -5.21 -5.33 -6.37
N ALA A 195 -5.39 -4.55 -5.29
CA ALA A 195 -6.69 -4.35 -4.68
C ALA A 195 -7.72 -3.73 -5.65
N ALA A 196 -7.31 -2.74 -6.46
CA ALA A 196 -8.19 -2.15 -7.47
C ALA A 196 -8.57 -3.14 -8.59
N ILE A 197 -7.63 -3.99 -9.02
CA ILE A 197 -7.87 -5.06 -10.00
C ILE A 197 -8.85 -6.09 -9.42
N LEU A 198 -8.62 -6.57 -8.20
CA LEU A 198 -9.49 -7.54 -7.54
C LEU A 198 -10.91 -6.98 -7.34
N ALA A 199 -11.06 -5.70 -7.00
CA ALA A 199 -12.38 -5.09 -6.90
C ALA A 199 -13.18 -5.21 -8.22
N GLN A 200 -12.51 -5.14 -9.37
CA GLN A 200 -13.13 -5.30 -10.69
C GLN A 200 -13.37 -6.77 -11.05
N GLN A 201 -12.43 -7.66 -10.75
CA GLN A 201 -12.53 -9.09 -11.08
C GLN A 201 -13.57 -9.81 -10.20
N LEU A 202 -13.72 -9.40 -8.94
CA LEU A 202 -14.53 -10.09 -7.94
C LEU A 202 -15.94 -9.51 -7.78
N LYS A 203 -16.30 -8.45 -8.52
CA LYS A 203 -17.57 -7.72 -8.30
C LYS A 203 -18.83 -8.57 -8.51
N ASP A 204 -18.74 -9.60 -9.34
CA ASP A 204 -19.83 -10.53 -9.65
C ASP A 204 -19.72 -11.86 -8.87
N HIS A 205 -18.79 -11.97 -7.91
CA HIS A 205 -18.70 -13.13 -7.02
C HIS A 205 -19.89 -13.19 -6.06
N ASP A 206 -20.21 -14.38 -5.54
CA ASP A 206 -21.25 -14.57 -4.53
C ASP A 206 -20.94 -13.79 -3.23
N GLN A 207 -19.66 -13.62 -2.91
CA GLN A 207 -19.16 -12.84 -1.78
C GLN A 207 -18.08 -11.85 -2.25
N PRO A 208 -18.47 -10.73 -2.90
CA PRO A 208 -17.53 -9.73 -3.37
C PRO A 208 -16.96 -8.96 -2.16
N PRO A 209 -15.76 -8.34 -2.30
CA PRO A 209 -15.19 -7.53 -1.22
C PRO A 209 -16.16 -6.41 -0.86
N CYS A 210 -16.30 -6.07 0.42
CA CYS A 210 -17.23 -5.01 0.83
C CYS A 210 -16.64 -3.60 0.68
N LEU A 211 -15.32 -3.48 0.56
CA LEU A 211 -14.58 -2.22 0.50
C LEU A 211 -13.19 -2.44 -0.11
N GLN A 212 -12.71 -1.48 -0.89
CA GLN A 212 -11.31 -1.39 -1.35
C GLN A 212 -10.58 -0.23 -0.66
N MET A 213 -9.51 -0.55 0.08
CA MET A 213 -8.64 0.40 0.77
C MET A 213 -7.36 0.62 -0.04
N LEU A 214 -7.26 1.77 -0.71
CA LEU A 214 -6.19 2.06 -1.66
C LEU A 214 -5.28 3.16 -1.13
N TRP A 215 -4.04 2.83 -0.79
CA TRP A 215 -3.03 3.81 -0.39
C TRP A 215 -2.03 4.02 -1.52
N VAL A 216 -1.82 5.27 -1.93
CA VAL A 216 -0.93 5.70 -3.02
C VAL A 216 -0.95 4.73 -4.22
N PRO A 217 -2.14 4.35 -4.73
CA PRO A 217 -2.25 3.18 -5.59
C PRO A 217 -1.67 3.45 -6.98
N TRP A 218 -0.98 2.46 -7.53
CA TRP A 218 -0.50 2.49 -8.91
C TRP A 218 -1.58 1.90 -9.83
N VAL A 219 -2.34 2.71 -10.57
CA VAL A 219 -3.57 2.28 -11.26
C VAL A 219 -3.52 2.45 -12.79
N ASP A 220 -2.44 3.04 -13.29
CA ASP A 220 -2.13 3.23 -14.70
C ASP A 220 -0.63 3.00 -14.95
N LEU A 221 -0.28 1.78 -15.35
CA LEU A 221 1.08 1.41 -15.74
C LEU A 221 1.33 1.67 -17.24
N ALA A 222 0.31 2.15 -17.97
CA ALA A 222 0.37 2.41 -19.40
C ALA A 222 0.74 3.86 -19.74
N HIS A 223 0.46 4.80 -18.83
CA HIS A 223 0.62 6.23 -19.07
C HIS A 223 1.30 6.95 -17.91
N PHE A 224 2.26 7.82 -18.23
CA PHE A 224 2.90 8.69 -17.24
C PHE A 224 2.12 10.00 -17.10
N HIS A 225 1.44 10.16 -15.96
CA HIS A 225 0.67 11.35 -15.63
C HIS A 225 1.58 12.54 -15.24
N PRO A 226 1.09 13.80 -15.29
CA PRO A 226 1.92 14.98 -15.00
C PRO A 226 2.61 14.99 -13.63
N SER A 227 2.03 14.34 -12.61
CA SER A 227 2.67 14.14 -11.31
C SER A 227 3.99 13.38 -11.40
N ILE A 228 4.17 12.45 -12.36
CA ILE A 228 5.45 11.74 -12.56
C ILE A 228 6.56 12.72 -12.94
N SER A 229 6.35 13.58 -13.93
CA SER A 229 7.38 14.56 -14.30
C SER A 229 7.64 15.60 -13.21
N THR A 230 6.65 15.85 -12.34
CA THR A 230 6.77 16.85 -11.25
C THR A 230 7.46 16.29 -10.01
N PHE A 231 7.16 15.04 -9.63
CA PHE A 231 7.58 14.44 -8.36
C PHE A 231 8.40 13.15 -8.52
N GLY A 232 8.61 12.66 -9.74
CA GLY A 232 9.41 11.48 -10.05
C GLY A 232 10.92 11.69 -9.97
N LYS A 233 11.37 12.70 -9.22
CA LYS A 233 12.78 12.90 -8.91
C LYS A 233 12.95 13.49 -7.51
N GLY A 234 13.63 12.76 -6.64
CA GLY A 234 14.07 13.28 -5.34
C GLY A 234 13.02 13.21 -4.23
N TYR A 235 11.88 12.54 -4.48
CA TYR A 235 10.80 12.35 -3.50
C TYR A 235 10.54 10.86 -3.20
N LEU A 236 11.62 10.08 -3.10
CA LEU A 236 11.68 8.64 -2.76
C LEU A 236 11.23 7.68 -3.88
N LEU A 237 10.15 7.95 -4.61
CA LEU A 237 9.77 7.19 -5.80
C LEU A 237 10.11 8.01 -7.04
N ASP A 238 11.03 7.49 -7.86
CA ASP A 238 11.54 8.18 -9.03
C ASP A 238 11.00 7.56 -10.34
N GLU A 239 10.89 8.37 -11.39
CA GLU A 239 10.41 7.99 -12.72
C GLU A 239 11.21 6.82 -13.31
N THR A 240 12.55 6.84 -13.16
CA THR A 240 13.42 5.74 -13.60
C THR A 240 13.10 4.42 -12.89
N LEU A 241 12.78 4.48 -11.60
CA LEU A 241 12.41 3.30 -10.82
C LEU A 241 11.03 2.77 -11.24
N ILE A 242 10.06 3.66 -11.49
CA ILE A 242 8.74 3.30 -12.03
C ILE A 242 8.90 2.58 -13.38
N GLN A 243 9.69 3.14 -14.30
CA GLN A 243 9.96 2.50 -15.59
C GLN A 243 10.65 1.14 -15.44
N TRP A 244 11.62 1.03 -14.54
CA TRP A 244 12.32 -0.22 -14.27
C TRP A 244 11.39 -1.32 -13.73
N PHE A 245 10.44 -0.98 -12.84
CA PHE A 245 9.41 -1.92 -12.41
C PHE A 245 8.52 -2.40 -13.57
N ILE A 246 8.08 -1.47 -14.43
CA ILE A 246 7.27 -1.79 -15.62
C ILE A 246 8.01 -2.78 -16.52
N ASP A 247 9.30 -2.55 -16.77
CA ASP A 247 10.12 -3.37 -17.67
C ASP A 247 10.37 -4.78 -17.13
N LEU A 248 10.41 -4.94 -15.79
CA LEU A 248 10.52 -6.26 -15.16
C LEU A 248 9.20 -7.00 -15.08
N TYR A 249 8.10 -6.28 -14.82
CA TYR A 249 6.81 -6.89 -14.50
C TYR A 249 5.97 -7.27 -15.72
N ILE A 250 6.01 -6.47 -16.79
CA ILE A 250 5.10 -6.60 -17.93
C ILE A 250 5.84 -7.24 -19.12
N PRO A 251 5.42 -8.43 -19.61
CA PRO A 251 5.97 -9.00 -20.84
C PRO A 251 5.78 -8.08 -22.04
N ALA A 252 6.75 -8.09 -22.98
CA ALA A 252 6.79 -7.12 -24.07
C ALA A 252 5.59 -7.16 -25.04
N ASP A 253 4.89 -8.29 -25.13
CA ASP A 253 3.73 -8.53 -25.98
C ASP A 253 2.38 -8.25 -25.30
N VAL A 254 2.40 -7.87 -24.02
CA VAL A 254 1.19 -7.57 -23.25
C VAL A 254 0.86 -6.08 -23.32
N ASP A 255 -0.38 -5.76 -23.65
CA ASP A 255 -0.88 -4.38 -23.62
C ASP A 255 -0.93 -3.88 -22.17
N LYS A 256 -0.18 -2.82 -21.88
CA LYS A 256 -0.16 -2.18 -20.56
C LYS A 256 -1.53 -1.63 -20.16
N LYS A 257 -2.44 -1.39 -21.12
CA LYS A 257 -3.83 -0.99 -20.88
C LYS A 257 -4.77 -2.15 -20.52
N ASP A 258 -4.28 -3.39 -20.46
CA ASP A 258 -5.06 -4.50 -19.90
C ASP A 258 -5.58 -4.08 -18.50
N PRO A 259 -6.88 -4.14 -18.22
CA PRO A 259 -7.45 -3.79 -16.92
C PRO A 259 -6.85 -4.53 -15.72
N ARG A 260 -6.24 -5.70 -15.95
CA ARG A 260 -5.54 -6.51 -14.94
C ARG A 260 -4.09 -6.03 -14.70
N ILE A 261 -3.65 -5.02 -15.43
CA ILE A 261 -2.40 -4.28 -15.24
C ILE A 261 -2.73 -2.86 -14.80
N SER A 262 -3.55 -2.17 -15.59
CA SER A 262 -3.93 -0.77 -15.39
C SER A 262 -5.44 -0.69 -15.16
N PRO A 263 -5.92 -0.87 -13.91
CA PRO A 263 -7.35 -0.86 -13.58
C PRO A 263 -8.04 0.45 -13.95
N LEU A 264 -7.31 1.55 -14.18
CA LEU A 264 -7.84 2.79 -14.73
C LEU A 264 -8.48 2.62 -16.13
N TYR A 265 -8.19 1.55 -16.88
CA TYR A 265 -8.85 1.24 -18.15
C TYR A 265 -9.98 0.21 -18.03
N GLY A 266 -10.23 -0.33 -16.84
CA GLY A 266 -11.26 -1.37 -16.61
C GLY A 266 -12.70 -0.87 -16.43
N VAL A 267 -13.64 -1.79 -16.25
CA VAL A 267 -15.06 -1.48 -16.00
C VAL A 267 -15.28 -1.42 -14.49
N VAL A 268 -15.65 -0.26 -13.97
CA VAL A 268 -15.73 0.01 -12.52
C VAL A 268 -17.16 0.05 -11.98
N GLU A 269 -18.16 -0.02 -12.85
CA GLU A 269 -19.57 -0.15 -12.48
C GLU A 269 -19.77 -1.42 -11.68
N GLY A 270 -20.41 -1.29 -10.52
CA GLY A 270 -20.73 -2.41 -9.63
C GLY A 270 -19.59 -2.87 -8.71
N VAL A 271 -18.40 -2.27 -8.78
CA VAL A 271 -17.33 -2.60 -7.81
C VAL A 271 -17.67 -2.06 -6.42
N CYS A 272 -17.00 -2.62 -5.41
CA CYS A 272 -17.19 -2.20 -4.02
C CYS A 272 -16.77 -0.74 -3.76
N PRO A 273 -17.35 -0.08 -2.74
CA PRO A 273 -16.93 1.25 -2.30
C PRO A 273 -15.43 1.37 -2.10
N ALA A 274 -14.88 2.57 -2.30
CA ALA A 274 -13.44 2.82 -2.21
C ALA A 274 -13.09 3.92 -1.20
N ILE A 275 -12.02 3.69 -0.43
CA ILE A 275 -11.31 4.74 0.31
C ILE A 275 -9.92 4.87 -0.31
N ILE A 276 -9.62 6.05 -0.84
CA ILE A 276 -8.41 6.31 -1.62
C ILE A 276 -7.57 7.39 -0.94
N SER A 277 -6.33 7.05 -0.59
CA SER A 277 -5.36 7.96 0.01
C SER A 277 -4.25 8.23 -0.99
N THR A 278 -4.11 9.45 -1.50
CA THR A 278 -2.96 9.86 -2.33
C THR A 278 -2.05 10.79 -1.54
N ALA A 279 -0.81 10.98 -1.99
CA ALA A 279 0.15 11.87 -1.36
C ALA A 279 0.55 13.00 -2.32
N ALA A 280 0.71 14.22 -1.80
CA ALA A 280 0.87 15.41 -2.66
C ALA A 280 2.20 15.45 -3.44
N PHE A 281 3.26 14.84 -2.89
CA PHE A 281 4.60 14.71 -3.48
C PHE A 281 4.85 13.28 -3.99
N ASP A 282 3.84 12.69 -4.63
CA ASP A 282 3.88 11.34 -5.16
C ASP A 282 3.75 11.38 -6.69
N PRO A 283 4.66 10.72 -7.44
CA PRO A 283 4.51 10.57 -8.89
C PRO A 283 3.20 9.89 -9.29
N LEU A 284 2.62 9.01 -8.46
CA LEU A 284 1.38 8.28 -8.75
C LEU A 284 0.10 9.02 -8.29
N ARG A 285 0.25 10.28 -7.84
CA ARG A 285 -0.88 11.07 -7.30
C ARG A 285 -2.01 11.23 -8.30
N ASP A 286 -1.68 11.66 -9.52
CA ASP A 286 -2.70 12.07 -10.50
C ASP A 286 -3.52 10.88 -10.99
N GLU A 287 -2.90 9.72 -11.22
CA GLU A 287 -3.61 8.50 -11.59
C GLU A 287 -4.53 7.98 -10.47
N GLY A 288 -4.08 8.05 -9.20
CA GLY A 288 -4.92 7.68 -8.06
C GLY A 288 -6.16 8.57 -7.93
N MET A 289 -6.00 9.88 -8.19
CA MET A 289 -7.12 10.82 -8.23
C MET A 289 -8.01 10.61 -9.47
N ALA A 290 -7.44 10.26 -10.62
CA ALA A 290 -8.20 9.92 -11.82
C ALA A 290 -9.06 8.66 -11.61
N TYR A 291 -8.54 7.66 -10.91
CA TYR A 291 -9.31 6.46 -10.56
C TYR A 291 -10.45 6.78 -9.60
N ALA A 292 -10.23 7.67 -8.62
CA ALA A 292 -11.29 8.16 -7.75
C ALA A 292 -12.41 8.86 -8.53
N SER A 293 -12.06 9.73 -9.48
CA SER A 293 -13.02 10.39 -10.37
C SER A 293 -13.79 9.38 -11.20
N LYS A 294 -13.11 8.40 -11.80
CA LYS A 294 -13.74 7.35 -12.61
C LYS A 294 -14.75 6.52 -11.82
N LEU A 295 -14.40 6.12 -10.59
CA LEU A 295 -15.30 5.41 -9.69
C LEU A 295 -16.55 6.24 -9.36
N ALA A 296 -16.36 7.52 -9.03
CA ALA A 296 -17.46 8.43 -8.71
C ALA A 296 -18.39 8.66 -9.91
N GLU A 297 -17.84 8.83 -11.12
CA GLU A 297 -18.60 8.96 -12.37
C GLU A 297 -19.44 7.71 -12.69
N ALA A 298 -18.95 6.53 -12.31
CA ALA A 298 -19.67 5.26 -12.43
C ALA A 298 -20.69 5.01 -11.29
N GLY A 299 -20.88 5.97 -10.38
CA GLY A 299 -21.82 5.87 -9.26
C GLY A 299 -21.34 5.04 -8.07
N VAL A 300 -20.04 4.70 -8.01
CA VAL A 300 -19.44 4.01 -6.85
C VAL A 300 -19.25 4.99 -5.70
N SER A 301 -19.49 4.55 -4.46
CA SER A 301 -19.21 5.36 -3.26
C SER A 301 -17.70 5.48 -3.05
N VAL A 302 -17.17 6.70 -3.10
CA VAL A 302 -15.72 6.98 -2.99
C VAL A 302 -15.45 8.05 -1.95
N ASP A 303 -14.49 7.79 -1.06
CA ASP A 303 -13.86 8.80 -0.22
C ASP A 303 -12.37 8.90 -0.61
N ALA A 304 -12.02 9.96 -1.34
CA ALA A 304 -10.66 10.21 -1.80
C ALA A 304 -10.04 11.42 -1.07
N THR A 305 -8.79 11.28 -0.61
CA THR A 305 -8.05 12.37 0.04
C THR A 305 -6.61 12.38 -0.42
N CYS A 306 -6.16 13.55 -0.90
CA CYS A 306 -4.76 13.83 -1.18
C CYS A 306 -4.11 14.49 0.05
N TYR A 307 -3.12 13.82 0.63
CA TYR A 307 -2.44 14.27 1.83
C TYR A 307 -1.27 15.21 1.51
N GLU A 308 -1.37 16.43 2.05
CA GLU A 308 -0.38 17.48 1.87
C GLU A 308 0.98 17.13 2.48
N GLY A 309 2.05 17.49 1.78
CA GLY A 309 3.43 17.41 2.28
C GLY A 309 4.00 16.00 2.45
N LEU A 310 3.28 14.97 2.04
CA LEU A 310 3.73 13.58 2.13
C LEU A 310 4.20 13.05 0.77
N PRO A 311 5.21 12.15 0.73
CA PRO A 311 5.65 11.44 -0.45
C PRO A 311 5.00 10.05 -0.56
N HIS A 312 5.32 9.32 -1.62
CA HIS A 312 4.78 7.99 -1.93
C HIS A 312 4.77 6.99 -0.74
N PRO A 313 5.87 6.72 -0.01
CA PRO A 313 5.87 5.73 1.09
C PRO A 313 5.26 6.29 2.40
N MET A 314 4.12 6.98 2.32
CA MET A 314 3.48 7.64 3.46
C MET A 314 3.13 6.65 4.59
N LEU A 315 2.76 5.41 4.27
CA LEU A 315 2.46 4.39 5.29
C LEU A 315 3.71 3.94 6.05
N ASN A 316 4.84 3.75 5.36
CA ASN A 316 6.11 3.43 6.02
C ASN A 316 6.55 4.62 6.89
N LEU A 317 6.43 5.85 6.40
CA LEU A 317 6.83 7.04 7.16
C LEU A 317 5.97 7.29 8.40
N SER A 318 4.79 6.67 8.50
CA SER A 318 3.85 6.83 9.61
C SER A 318 4.41 6.36 10.97
N GLY A 319 5.52 5.62 11.00
CA GLY A 319 6.21 5.25 12.24
C GLY A 319 6.98 6.40 12.90
N HIS A 320 7.37 7.42 12.13
CA HIS A 320 8.23 8.52 12.59
C HIS A 320 7.69 9.91 12.25
N VAL A 321 7.04 10.08 11.10
CA VAL A 321 6.51 11.36 10.64
C VAL A 321 5.07 11.54 11.13
N LYS A 322 4.83 12.58 11.94
CA LYS A 322 3.53 12.81 12.61
C LYS A 322 2.39 13.06 11.62
N SER A 323 2.63 13.79 10.55
CA SER A 323 1.64 14.04 9.48
C SER A 323 1.29 12.76 8.74
N ALA A 324 2.28 11.91 8.43
CA ALA A 324 2.07 10.60 7.84
C ALA A 324 1.26 9.66 8.76
N LYS A 325 1.55 9.67 10.06
CA LYS A 325 0.75 8.97 11.07
C LYS A 325 -0.71 9.43 11.09
N ALA A 326 -0.93 10.75 11.13
CA ALA A 326 -2.27 11.32 11.15
C ALA A 326 -3.05 10.99 9.87
N ALA A 327 -2.39 11.04 8.71
CA ALA A 327 -2.98 10.65 7.44
C ALA A 327 -3.39 9.17 7.43
N PHE A 328 -2.52 8.28 7.89
CA PHE A 328 -2.82 6.86 7.98
C PHE A 328 -3.99 6.60 8.94
N GLU A 329 -3.95 7.16 10.16
CA GLU A 329 -5.04 7.01 11.13
C GLU A 329 -6.37 7.56 10.62
N GLN A 330 -6.39 8.71 9.92
CA GLN A 330 -7.60 9.23 9.30
C GLN A 330 -8.18 8.28 8.24
N SER A 331 -7.33 7.65 7.42
CA SER A 331 -7.81 6.65 6.46
C SER A 331 -8.43 5.42 7.15
N LEU A 332 -7.88 5.01 8.30
CA LEU A 332 -8.41 3.91 9.10
C LEU A 332 -9.71 4.29 9.82
N ASP A 333 -9.85 5.54 10.27
CA ASP A 333 -11.11 6.04 10.83
C ASP A 333 -12.24 5.93 9.80
N LYS A 334 -11.99 6.26 8.53
CA LYS A 334 -12.96 6.08 7.44
C LYS A 334 -13.37 4.61 7.28
N MET A 335 -12.41 3.70 7.33
CA MET A 335 -12.66 2.25 7.27
C MET A 335 -13.51 1.78 8.47
N VAL A 336 -13.19 2.20 9.69
CA VAL A 336 -13.96 1.86 10.90
C VAL A 336 -15.38 2.38 10.78
N ASN A 337 -15.55 3.66 10.41
CA ASN A 337 -16.86 4.27 10.20
C ASN A 337 -17.70 3.55 9.13
N PHE A 338 -17.05 3.04 8.07
CA PHE A 338 -17.71 2.22 7.05
C PHE A 338 -18.19 0.88 7.64
N LEU A 339 -17.33 0.19 8.38
CA LEU A 339 -17.64 -1.12 8.97
C LEU A 339 -18.72 -1.08 10.04
N GLU A 340 -18.82 0.02 10.78
CA GLU A 340 -19.89 0.27 11.76
C GLU A 340 -21.26 0.50 11.11
N LYS A 341 -21.27 1.10 9.91
CA LYS A 341 -22.49 1.36 9.13
C LYS A 341 -22.92 0.17 8.28
N THR A 342 -22.00 -0.75 8.02
CA THR A 342 -22.28 -1.98 7.27
C THR A 342 -22.96 -3.00 8.20
N PRO A 343 -24.18 -3.48 7.90
CA PRO A 343 -24.94 -4.40 8.77
C PRO A 343 -24.37 -5.83 8.85
#